data_AF-A0A7C6NE68-F1
#
_entry.id   AF-A0A7C6NE68-F1
#
_cell.length_a   1.000
_cell.length_b   1.000
_cell.length_c   1.000
_cell.angle_alpha   90.00
_cell.angle_beta   90.00
_cell.angle_gamma   90.00
#
_symmetry.space_group_name_H-M   'P 1'
#
loop_
_entity.id
_entity.type
_entity.pdbx_description
1 polymer ?
#
loop_
_entity_poly.entity_id
_entity_poly.type
_entity_poly.pdbx_seq_one_letter_code
_entity_poly.pdbx_strand_id
1 'polypeptide(L)'
;MRKVPIFILCLLCLPLLGAATLTQSLEELPWEGKMPIHKSVGLLSDPAKGTHPTVAKSQQAFSSPYGPLWFDHYVATESRTILNRIYDPLLSSILPAKIVMGEPQSSGSQVAIPLLLEGRGESVRATVVWVEEGKRGWVITSISLL
;
A
#
# COMPACT_ATOMS: atom_id res chain seq x y z
N MET A 1 -71.87 -9.92 -12.89
CA MET A 1 -70.70 -10.77 -12.57
C MET A 1 -69.77 -10.82 -13.79
N ARG A 2 -68.64 -10.11 -13.76
CA ARG A 2 -67.56 -10.24 -14.75
C ARG A 2 -66.32 -10.68 -13.99
N LYS A 3 -65.92 -11.94 -14.16
CA LYS A 3 -64.73 -12.53 -13.53
C LYS A 3 -63.51 -11.94 -14.25
N VAL A 4 -62.83 -10.98 -13.63
CA VAL A 4 -61.52 -10.51 -14.11
C VAL A 4 -60.54 -11.68 -13.92
N PRO A 5 -59.84 -12.14 -14.96
CA PRO A 5 -58.95 -13.29 -14.84
C PRO A 5 -57.74 -12.91 -13.97
N ILE A 6 -57.66 -13.54 -12.79
CA ILE A 6 -56.57 -13.45 -11.79
C ILE A 6 -55.17 -13.69 -12.40
N PHE A 7 -55.11 -14.26 -13.61
CA PHE A 7 -53.89 -14.49 -14.37
C PHE A 7 -53.07 -13.22 -14.67
N ILE A 8 -53.74 -12.05 -14.77
CA ILE A 8 -53.06 -10.78 -15.06
C ILE A 8 -52.29 -10.25 -13.84
N LEU A 9 -52.69 -10.62 -12.61
CA LEU A 9 -52.01 -10.19 -11.39
C LEU A 9 -50.74 -11.00 -11.11
N CYS A 10 -50.69 -12.28 -11.52
CA CYS A 10 -49.49 -13.11 -11.36
C CYS A 10 -48.34 -12.72 -12.31
N LEU A 11 -48.64 -12.08 -13.45
CA LEU A 11 -47.62 -11.63 -14.41
C LEU A 11 -46.89 -10.35 -13.97
N LEU A 12 -47.46 -9.61 -13.01
CA LEU A 12 -46.86 -8.41 -12.40
C LEU A 12 -45.90 -8.74 -11.23
N CYS A 13 -45.81 -10.02 -10.84
CA CYS A 13 -44.94 -10.50 -9.76
C CYS A 13 -43.81 -11.40 -10.28
N LEU A 14 -43.46 -11.36 -11.57
CA LEU A 14 -42.12 -11.82 -11.93
C LEU A 14 -41.14 -10.83 -11.31
N PRO A 15 -40.31 -11.25 -10.34
CA PRO A 15 -39.31 -10.36 -9.79
C PRO A 15 -38.44 -9.93 -10.96
N LEU A 16 -38.03 -8.67 -10.94
CA LEU A 16 -36.88 -8.22 -11.69
C LEU A 16 -35.74 -9.22 -11.42
N LEU A 17 -35.58 -10.20 -12.30
CA LEU A 17 -34.36 -10.98 -12.41
C LEU A 17 -33.35 -9.94 -12.82
N GLY A 18 -32.69 -9.38 -11.80
CA GLY A 18 -31.71 -8.33 -11.95
C GLY A 18 -30.76 -8.78 -13.03
N ALA A 19 -30.74 -8.03 -14.14
CA ALA A 19 -29.66 -8.14 -15.09
C ALA A 19 -28.41 -7.89 -14.26
N ALA A 20 -27.65 -8.95 -13.96
CA ALA A 20 -26.34 -8.83 -13.35
C ALA A 20 -25.62 -7.80 -14.21
N THR A 21 -25.37 -6.63 -13.62
CA THR A 21 -24.78 -5.54 -14.38
C THR A 21 -23.43 -6.03 -14.88
N LEU A 22 -23.02 -5.61 -16.07
CA LEU A 22 -21.72 -6.00 -16.63
C LEU A 22 -20.59 -5.74 -15.62
N THR A 23 -20.75 -4.72 -14.77
CA THR A 23 -19.93 -4.40 -13.61
C THR A 23 -19.87 -5.51 -12.57
N GLN A 24 -21.01 -6.06 -12.12
CA GLN A 24 -21.06 -7.20 -11.19
C GLN A 24 -20.38 -8.44 -11.78
N SER A 25 -20.63 -8.73 -13.06
CA SER A 25 -19.97 -9.86 -13.73
C SER A 25 -18.46 -9.66 -13.89
N LEU A 26 -17.99 -8.42 -14.01
CA LEU A 26 -16.56 -8.08 -14.02
C LEU A 26 -15.91 -8.16 -12.62
N GLU A 27 -16.66 -7.85 -11.56
CA GLU A 27 -16.22 -7.98 -10.16
C GLU A 27 -16.17 -9.46 -9.71
N GLU A 28 -17.06 -10.29 -10.25
CA GLU A 28 -17.14 -11.73 -9.96
C GLU A 28 -16.11 -12.57 -10.74
N LEU A 29 -15.47 -11.99 -11.77
CA LEU A 29 -14.36 -12.66 -12.45
C LEU A 29 -13.18 -12.77 -11.46
N PRO A 30 -12.66 -13.98 -11.20
CA PRO A 30 -11.48 -14.15 -10.36
C PRO A 30 -10.32 -13.46 -11.06
N TRP A 31 -9.96 -12.26 -10.59
CA TRP A 31 -8.81 -11.55 -11.10
C TRP A 31 -7.55 -12.30 -10.65
N GLU A 32 -7.03 -13.17 -11.51
CA GLU A 32 -5.73 -13.84 -11.35
C GLU A 32 -4.55 -12.89 -11.67
N GLY A 33 -4.73 -11.59 -11.50
CA GLY A 33 -3.68 -10.62 -11.74
C GLY A 33 -2.59 -10.75 -10.69
N LYS A 34 -1.50 -11.42 -11.05
CA LYS A 34 -0.26 -11.26 -10.30
C LYS A 34 0.20 -9.83 -10.46
N MET A 35 0.66 -9.20 -9.38
CA MET A 35 1.23 -7.86 -9.45
C MET A 35 2.39 -7.84 -10.47
N PRO A 36 2.61 -6.71 -11.17
CA PRO A 36 3.72 -6.62 -12.11
C PRO A 36 5.06 -6.77 -11.38
N ILE A 37 6.07 -7.28 -12.07
CA ILE A 37 7.45 -7.29 -11.58
C ILE A 37 8.17 -6.05 -12.10
N HIS A 38 8.72 -5.26 -11.18
CA HIS A 38 9.54 -4.11 -11.50
C HIS A 38 11.04 -4.45 -11.40
N LYS A 39 11.81 -4.07 -12.41
CA LYS A 39 13.25 -4.41 -12.53
C LYS A 39 14.12 -4.02 -11.33
N SER A 40 13.70 -3.01 -10.57
CA SER A 40 14.49 -2.48 -9.44
C SER A 40 14.05 -3.00 -8.07
N VAL A 41 12.79 -3.41 -7.91
CA VAL A 41 12.20 -3.72 -6.59
C VAL A 41 11.50 -5.08 -6.54
N GLY A 42 11.47 -5.83 -7.65
CA GLY A 42 10.82 -7.13 -7.72
C GLY A 42 9.31 -7.04 -7.89
N LEU A 43 8.59 -8.01 -7.35
CA LEU A 43 7.13 -8.05 -7.38
C LEU A 43 6.57 -6.80 -6.68
N LEU A 44 5.68 -6.07 -7.33
CA LEU A 44 5.13 -4.84 -6.79
C LEU A 44 4.11 -5.09 -5.67
N SER A 45 4.07 -4.18 -4.70
CA SER A 45 3.02 -4.12 -3.69
C SER A 45 2.01 -3.03 -4.03
N ASP A 46 0.72 -3.36 -3.92
CA ASP A 46 -0.36 -2.37 -3.96
C ASP A 46 -0.57 -1.76 -2.55
N PRO A 47 -0.44 -0.45 -2.37
CA PRO A 47 -0.71 0.19 -1.07
C PRO A 47 -2.14 0.00 -0.55
N ALA A 48 -3.13 -0.15 -1.44
CA ALA A 48 -4.54 -0.30 -1.07
C ALA A 48 -4.91 -1.74 -0.70
N LYS A 49 -4.19 -2.72 -1.25
CA LYS A 49 -4.39 -4.16 -1.01
C LYS A 49 -3.15 -4.84 -0.44
N GLY A 50 -2.29 -4.08 0.21
CA GLY A 50 -0.97 -4.53 0.63
C GLY A 50 -1.05 -5.76 1.54
N THR A 51 -0.13 -6.70 1.36
CA THR A 51 -0.06 -7.93 2.18
C THR A 51 0.32 -7.66 3.63
N HIS A 52 0.89 -6.48 3.92
CA HIS A 52 1.31 -6.09 5.26
C HIS A 52 1.05 -4.59 5.54
N PRO A 53 0.68 -4.17 6.78
CA PRO A 53 0.43 -2.77 7.13
C PRO A 53 1.61 -1.82 6.87
N THR A 54 2.83 -2.34 6.84
CA THR A 54 4.05 -1.56 6.58
C THR A 54 4.11 -1.00 5.16
N VAL A 55 3.35 -1.56 4.20
CA VAL A 55 3.25 -1.02 2.84
C VAL A 55 2.59 0.35 2.87
N ALA A 56 1.41 0.46 3.49
CA ALA A 56 0.71 1.74 3.65
C ALA A 56 1.52 2.74 4.48
N LYS A 57 2.17 2.28 5.57
CA LYS A 57 3.09 3.11 6.36
C LYS A 57 4.29 3.60 5.55
N SER A 58 4.86 2.77 4.67
CA SER A 58 5.96 3.19 3.79
C SER A 58 5.51 4.23 2.79
N GLN A 59 4.34 4.03 2.16
CA GLN A 59 3.75 5.05 1.30
C GLN A 59 3.61 6.37 2.05
N GLN A 60 3.07 6.34 3.27
CA GLN A 60 2.87 7.55 4.07
C GLN A 60 4.20 8.20 4.46
N ALA A 61 5.18 7.43 4.94
CA ALA A 61 6.47 7.95 5.39
C ALA A 61 7.22 8.63 4.24
N PHE A 62 7.41 7.96 3.11
CA PHE A 62 8.25 8.47 2.04
C PHE A 62 7.52 9.45 1.10
N SER A 63 6.21 9.64 1.24
CA SER A 63 5.47 10.74 0.60
C SER A 63 5.23 11.94 1.51
N SER A 64 5.62 11.86 2.79
CA SER A 64 5.55 12.98 3.73
C SER A 64 6.75 13.92 3.57
N PRO A 65 6.60 15.22 3.87
CA PRO A 65 7.73 16.13 3.97
C PRO A 65 8.76 15.67 5.02
N TYR A 66 10.05 15.84 4.69
CA TYR A 66 11.14 15.53 5.61
C TYR A 66 11.30 16.62 6.69
N GLY A 67 11.68 16.21 7.90
CA GLY A 67 11.96 17.10 9.02
C GLY A 67 11.91 16.38 10.38
N PRO A 68 12.03 17.10 11.51
CA PRO A 68 12.04 16.48 12.84
C PRO A 68 10.80 15.63 13.13
N LEU A 69 9.62 16.12 12.74
CA LEU A 69 8.35 15.40 12.90
C LEU A 69 8.29 14.09 12.11
N TRP A 70 9.07 13.98 11.02
CA TRP A 70 9.18 12.75 10.25
C TRP A 70 9.88 11.67 11.07
N PHE A 71 11.01 12.00 11.71
CA PHE A 71 11.68 11.10 12.66
C PHE A 71 10.79 10.75 13.85
N ASP A 72 10.00 11.72 14.33
CA ASP A 72 9.13 11.48 15.47
C ASP A 72 8.03 10.45 15.19
N HIS A 73 7.45 10.51 13.99
CA HIS A 73 6.36 9.64 13.58
C HIS A 73 6.81 8.28 13.06
N TYR A 74 7.90 8.25 12.28
CA TYR A 74 8.23 7.06 11.51
C TYR A 74 9.45 6.32 11.99
N VAL A 75 10.32 6.92 12.82
CA VAL A 75 11.62 6.31 13.17
C VAL A 75 11.67 5.91 14.64
N ALA A 76 12.13 4.68 14.88
CA ALA A 76 12.35 4.14 16.23
C ALA A 76 13.33 5.01 17.01
N THR A 77 13.07 5.23 18.29
CA THR A 77 13.74 6.28 19.09
C THR A 77 15.26 6.10 19.10
N GLU A 78 15.72 4.86 19.27
CA GLU A 78 17.11 4.44 19.28
C GLU A 78 17.80 4.58 17.91
N SER A 79 17.04 4.57 16.82
CA SER A 79 17.56 4.61 15.45
C SER A 79 17.69 6.03 14.89
N ARG A 80 17.01 7.01 15.50
CA ARG A 80 16.95 8.40 15.00
C ARG A 80 18.32 9.03 14.81
N THR A 81 19.18 8.94 15.82
CA THR A 81 20.51 9.58 15.78
C THR A 81 21.37 9.04 14.63
N ILE A 82 21.34 7.73 14.42
CA ILE A 82 22.14 7.06 13.39
C ILE A 82 21.56 7.36 12.00
N LEU A 83 20.24 7.19 11.82
CA LEU A 83 19.58 7.46 10.56
C LEU A 83 19.69 8.92 10.14
N ASN A 84 19.54 9.86 11.08
CA ASN A 84 19.76 11.28 10.81
C ASN A 84 21.21 11.53 10.36
N ARG A 85 22.20 11.00 11.08
CA ARG A 85 23.61 11.21 10.71
C ARG A 85 23.95 10.67 9.32
N ILE A 86 23.42 9.51 8.94
CA ILE A 86 23.81 8.81 7.71
C ILE A 86 22.97 9.29 6.52
N TYR A 87 21.68 9.52 6.71
CA TYR A 87 20.72 9.71 5.61
C TYR A 87 20.11 11.10 5.53
N ASP A 88 20.43 12.04 6.44
CA ASP A 88 19.86 13.41 6.40
C ASP A 88 20.05 14.12 5.05
N PRO A 89 21.25 14.12 4.41
CA PRO A 89 21.43 14.75 3.10
C PRO A 89 20.55 14.12 2.01
N LEU A 90 20.38 12.79 2.05
CA LEU A 90 19.58 12.07 1.07
C LEU A 90 18.07 12.28 1.30
N LEU A 91 17.62 12.09 2.53
CA LEU A 91 16.19 12.20 2.86
C LEU A 91 15.69 13.63 2.66
N SER A 92 16.51 14.63 2.98
CA SER A 92 16.18 16.03 2.71
C SER A 92 16.16 16.38 1.22
N SER A 93 16.94 15.71 0.37
CA SER A 93 16.95 15.97 -1.07
C SER A 93 15.81 15.25 -1.80
N ILE A 94 15.45 14.05 -1.35
CA ILE A 94 14.54 13.16 -2.08
C ILE A 94 13.08 13.27 -1.63
N LEU A 95 12.83 13.60 -0.36
CA LEU A 95 11.48 13.64 0.19
C LEU A 95 10.80 15.02 0.04
N PRO A 96 9.47 15.07 -0.15
CA PRO A 96 8.57 13.94 -0.38
C PRO A 96 8.80 13.31 -1.75
N ALA A 97 8.84 11.97 -1.79
CA ALA A 97 9.12 11.20 -3.00
C ALA A 97 7.84 10.53 -3.53
N LYS A 98 7.82 10.30 -4.84
CA LYS A 98 6.97 9.27 -5.43
C LYS A 98 7.65 7.92 -5.20
N ILE A 99 6.87 6.90 -4.86
CA ILE A 99 7.41 5.63 -4.38
C ILE A 99 6.91 4.50 -5.26
N VAL A 100 7.81 3.61 -5.64
CA VAL A 100 7.47 2.28 -6.15
C VAL A 100 7.93 1.26 -5.11
N MET A 101 6.98 0.50 -4.56
CA MET A 101 7.23 -0.46 -3.50
C MET A 101 7.19 -1.88 -4.03
N GLY A 102 8.19 -2.69 -3.66
CA GLY A 102 8.12 -4.12 -3.87
C GLY A 102 7.42 -4.85 -2.72
N GLU A 103 7.36 -6.16 -2.83
CA GLU A 103 6.73 -7.05 -1.86
C GLU A 103 7.44 -6.99 -0.50
N PRO A 104 6.71 -6.81 0.62
CA PRO A 104 7.29 -6.88 1.95
C PRO A 104 7.82 -8.29 2.24
N GLN A 105 9.02 -8.36 2.82
CA GLN A 105 9.62 -9.58 3.31
C GLN A 105 9.62 -9.57 4.84
N SER A 106 8.85 -10.46 5.44
CA SER A 106 8.78 -10.60 6.90
C SER A 106 9.80 -11.63 7.40
N SER A 107 10.58 -11.26 8.41
CA SER A 107 11.51 -12.15 9.11
C SER A 107 11.46 -11.88 10.61
N GLY A 108 10.84 -12.79 11.36
CA GLY A 108 10.56 -12.60 12.78
C GLY A 108 9.67 -11.38 13.01
N SER A 109 10.14 -10.43 13.83
CA SER A 109 9.45 -9.18 14.14
C SER A 109 9.77 -8.03 13.16
N GLN A 110 10.55 -8.30 12.11
CA GLN A 110 11.00 -7.29 11.16
C GLN A 110 10.31 -7.47 9.82
N VAL A 111 10.01 -6.36 9.16
CA VAL A 111 9.50 -6.35 7.78
C VAL A 111 10.36 -5.44 6.93
N ALA A 112 11.04 -6.02 5.96
CA ALA A 112 11.85 -5.31 4.98
C ALA A 112 11.02 -5.02 3.73
N ILE A 113 11.06 -3.79 3.23
CA ILE A 113 10.38 -3.40 1.98
C ILE A 113 11.40 -2.79 1.03
N PRO A 114 11.61 -3.36 -0.16
CA PRO A 114 12.37 -2.72 -1.21
C PRO A 114 11.56 -1.56 -1.82
N LEU A 115 12.21 -0.42 -1.96
CA LEU A 115 11.66 0.85 -2.42
C LEU A 115 12.50 1.39 -3.57
N LEU A 116 11.83 2.00 -4.53
CA LEU A 116 12.41 2.97 -5.44
C LEU A 116 11.76 4.32 -5.12
N LEU A 117 12.58 5.25 -4.64
CA LEU A 117 12.19 6.61 -4.33
C LEU A 117 12.51 7.48 -5.54
N GLU A 118 11.51 8.14 -6.09
CA GLU A 118 11.62 9.07 -7.22
C GLU A 118 11.39 10.49 -6.68
N GLY A 119 12.48 11.23 -6.49
CA GLY A 119 12.48 12.62 -6.00
C GLY A 119 12.71 13.64 -7.12
N ARG A 120 13.13 14.86 -6.75
CA ARG A 120 13.32 16.00 -7.68
C ARG A 120 14.52 15.83 -8.62
N GLY A 121 14.39 14.93 -9.59
CA GLY A 121 15.39 14.65 -10.63
C GLY A 121 16.32 13.48 -10.32
N GLU A 122 16.16 12.85 -9.15
CA GLU A 122 16.97 11.71 -8.73
C GLU A 122 16.07 10.53 -8.37
N SER A 123 16.58 9.31 -8.59
CA SER A 123 15.91 8.08 -8.19
C SER A 123 16.86 7.21 -7.38
N VAL A 124 16.42 6.78 -6.20
CA VAL A 124 17.25 6.01 -5.28
C VAL A 124 16.55 4.72 -4.91
N ARG A 125 17.29 3.62 -5.00
CA ARG A 125 16.83 2.32 -4.52
C ARG A 125 17.22 2.18 -3.07
N ALA A 126 16.28 1.75 -2.26
CA ALA A 126 16.50 1.52 -0.85
C ALA A 126 15.72 0.29 -0.38
N THR A 127 16.16 -0.31 0.71
CA THR A 127 15.35 -1.22 1.51
C THR A 127 15.11 -0.56 2.85
N VAL A 128 13.84 -0.43 3.24
CA VAL A 128 13.45 0.06 4.57
C VAL A 128 13.08 -1.12 5.44
N VAL A 129 13.54 -1.12 6.69
CA VAL A 129 13.20 -2.14 7.68
C VAL A 129 12.30 -1.54 8.75
N TRP A 130 11.16 -2.17 8.95
CA TRP A 130 10.17 -1.83 9.95
C TRP A 130 10.15 -2.85 11.07
N VAL A 131 9.93 -2.38 12.30
CA VAL A 131 9.63 -3.21 13.48
C VAL A 131 8.40 -2.69 14.20
N GLU A 132 7.69 -3.56 14.89
CA GLU A 132 6.54 -3.17 15.70
C GLU A 132 7.00 -2.67 17.09
N GLU A 133 6.77 -1.40 17.39
CA GLU A 133 7.12 -0.75 18.66
C GLU A 133 5.86 -0.53 19.52
N GLY A 134 5.29 -1.62 20.02
CA GLY A 134 4.14 -1.61 20.93
C GLY A 134 3.00 -0.72 20.43
N LYS A 135 2.57 0.25 21.24
CA LYS A 135 1.46 1.16 20.91
C LYS A 135 1.75 2.13 19.76
N ARG A 136 3.01 2.34 19.37
CA ARG A 136 3.38 3.20 18.23
C ARG A 136 3.19 2.47 16.89
N GLY A 137 3.01 1.15 16.94
CA GLY A 137 2.91 0.29 15.78
C GLY A 137 4.25 0.24 15.04
N TRP A 138 4.19 0.11 13.72
CA TRP A 138 5.38 -0.05 12.90
C TRP A 138 6.20 1.25 12.80
N VAL A 139 7.51 1.13 13.09
CA VAL A 139 8.53 2.18 13.01
C VAL A 139 9.76 1.69 12.24
N ILE A 140 10.45 2.61 11.58
CA ILE A 140 11.67 2.38 10.81
C ILE A 140 12.86 2.27 11.78
N THR A 141 13.63 1.20 11.63
CA THR A 141 14.90 1.01 12.34
C THR A 141 16.11 1.11 11.42
N SER A 142 15.93 0.79 10.13
CA SER A 142 17.02 0.82 9.17
C SER A 142 16.53 1.23 7.79
N ILE A 143 17.41 1.92 7.07
CA ILE A 143 17.33 2.21 5.64
C ILE A 143 18.66 1.74 5.06
N SER A 144 18.63 1.01 3.95
CA SER A 144 19.84 0.55 3.25
C SER A 144 19.73 0.94 1.79
N LEU A 145 20.75 1.59 1.22
CA LEU A 145 20.76 2.02 -0.18
C LEU A 145 21.34 0.91 -1.06
N LEU A 146 20.82 0.77 -2.28
CA LEU A 146 21.19 -0.27 -3.25
C LEU A 146 21.70 0.33 -4.56
#